data_AF-A0A2X1AEJ1-F1
#
_entry.id   AF-A0A2X1AEJ1-F1
#
_cell.length_a   1.000
_cell.length_b   1.000
_cell.length_c   1.000
_cell.angle_alpha   90.00
_cell.angle_beta   90.00
_cell.angle_gamma   90.00
#
_symmetry.space_group_name_H-M   'P 1'
#
loop_
_entity.id
_entity.type
_entity.pdbx_description
1 polymer ?
#
loop_
_entity_poly.entity_id
_entity_poly.type
_entity_poly.pdbx_seq_one_letter_code
_entity_poly.pdbx_strand_id
1 'polypeptide(L)'
;MSPLAVSPDLLRANAPANPAPSENQKAMRRTAEAFEASFLSQMMKPMFESLSTEAPFGGGAGEAAWRGFLVDAMAQQTVKAGGVGLADSVLAQMIKMQEQGA
;
A
#
# COMPACT_ATOMS: atom_id res chain seq x y z
N MET A 1 51.32 2.32 -34.06
CA MET A 1 50.18 1.40 -33.86
C MET A 1 49.61 1.69 -32.49
N SER A 2 48.61 2.57 -32.41
CA SER A 2 47.99 2.94 -31.13
C SER A 2 47.06 1.81 -30.67
N PRO A 3 47.14 1.36 -29.41
CA PRO A 3 46.28 0.30 -28.93
C PRO A 3 44.82 0.78 -28.90
N LEU A 4 43.93 -0.01 -29.50
CA LEU A 4 42.49 0.13 -29.39
C LEU A 4 42.08 -0.25 -27.96
N ALA A 5 42.25 0.67 -27.02
CA ALA A 5 41.72 0.51 -25.68
C ALA A 5 40.19 0.68 -25.74
N VAL A 6 39.46 -0.38 -25.44
CA VAL A 6 38.00 -0.37 -25.33
C VAL A 6 37.64 0.51 -24.13
N SER A 7 36.99 1.64 -24.38
CA SER A 7 36.56 2.57 -23.33
C SER A 7 35.54 1.89 -22.40
N PRO A 8 35.70 1.98 -21.06
CA PRO A 8 34.78 1.37 -20.09
C PRO A 8 33.34 1.93 -20.16
N ASP A 9 33.14 3.08 -20.80
CA ASP A 9 31.80 3.63 -21.09
C ASP A 9 30.96 2.76 -22.01
N LEU A 10 31.58 1.94 -22.87
CA LEU A 10 30.85 1.01 -23.74
C LEU A 10 30.18 -0.13 -22.96
N LEU A 11 30.65 -0.43 -21.74
CA LEU A 11 30.04 -1.41 -20.85
C LEU A 11 28.86 -0.83 -20.05
N ARG A 12 28.73 0.50 -19.97
CA ARG A 12 27.70 1.16 -19.14
C ARG A 12 26.42 1.48 -19.91
N ALA A 13 26.50 1.55 -21.24
CA ALA A 13 25.43 2.02 -22.11
C ALA A 13 24.19 1.10 -22.21
N ASN A 14 24.18 -0.08 -21.60
CA ASN A 14 23.11 -1.06 -21.79
C ASN A 14 22.50 -1.62 -20.48
N ALA A 15 22.53 -0.85 -19.38
CA ALA A 15 21.69 -1.20 -18.24
C ALA A 15 20.21 -1.01 -18.65
N PRO A 16 19.34 -2.04 -18.57
CA PRO A 16 17.93 -1.85 -18.85
C PRO A 16 17.36 -0.87 -17.84
N ALA A 17 17.05 0.34 -18.29
CA ALA A 17 16.30 1.31 -17.51
C ALA A 17 14.89 0.75 -17.31
N ASN A 18 14.55 0.36 -16.10
CA ASN A 18 13.18 -0.05 -15.80
C ASN A 18 12.29 1.18 -16.02
N PRO A 19 11.34 1.15 -16.97
CA PRO A 19 10.51 2.32 -17.23
C PRO A 19 9.74 2.68 -15.96
N ALA A 20 9.62 3.98 -15.69
CA ALA A 20 8.82 4.46 -14.58
C ALA A 20 7.37 3.94 -14.71
N PRO A 21 6.71 3.59 -13.59
CA PRO A 21 5.35 3.07 -13.64
C PRO A 21 4.41 4.08 -14.28
N SER A 22 3.49 3.59 -15.12
CA SER A 22 2.49 4.42 -15.78
C SER A 22 1.51 5.02 -14.78
N GLU A 23 0.82 6.11 -15.15
CA GLU A 23 -0.22 6.70 -14.28
C GLU A 23 -1.33 5.69 -13.95
N ASN A 24 -1.68 4.81 -14.89
CA ASN A 24 -2.61 3.71 -14.63
C ASN A 24 -2.07 2.72 -13.59
N GLN A 25 -0.78 2.35 -13.65
CA GLN A 25 -0.17 1.48 -12.65
C GLN A 25 -0.12 2.13 -11.27
N LYS A 26 0.16 3.43 -11.19
CA LYS A 26 0.11 4.18 -9.93
C LYS A 26 -1.31 4.22 -9.36
N ALA A 27 -2.31 4.43 -10.20
CA ALA A 27 -3.72 4.40 -9.80
C ALA A 27 -4.14 3.01 -9.29
N MET A 28 -3.76 1.94 -9.99
CA MET A 28 -4.02 0.57 -9.53
C MET A 28 -3.36 0.28 -8.18
N ARG A 29 -2.11 0.71 -7.98
CA ARG A 29 -1.42 0.58 -6.68
C ARG A 29 -2.16 1.32 -5.58
N ARG A 30 -2.58 2.56 -5.82
CA ARG A 30 -3.36 3.34 -4.84
C ARG A 30 -4.69 2.67 -4.48
N THR A 31 -5.37 2.07 -5.46
CA THR A 31 -6.59 1.31 -5.24
C THR A 31 -6.33 0.05 -4.40
N ALA A 32 -5.26 -0.67 -4.68
CA ALA A 32 -4.88 -1.85 -3.92
C ALA A 32 -4.50 -1.50 -2.46
N GLU A 33 -3.77 -0.41 -2.24
CA GLU A 33 -3.47 0.13 -0.90
C GLU A 33 -4.75 0.55 -0.15
N ALA A 34 -5.70 1.19 -0.84
CA ALA A 34 -6.98 1.59 -0.25
C ALA A 34 -7.85 0.38 0.13
N PHE A 35 -7.78 -0.70 -0.66
CA PHE A 35 -8.42 -1.97 -0.34
C PHE A 35 -7.81 -2.59 0.92
N GLU A 36 -6.48 -2.66 1.00
CA GLU A 36 -5.78 -3.18 2.19
C GLU A 36 -6.08 -2.34 3.43
N ALA A 37 -6.16 -1.01 3.31
CA ALA A 37 -6.52 -0.14 4.43
C ALA A 37 -7.94 -0.42 4.93
N SER A 38 -8.89 -0.64 4.02
CA SER A 38 -10.28 -0.98 4.36
C SER A 38 -10.37 -2.35 5.04
N PHE A 39 -9.62 -3.33 4.53
CA PHE A 39 -9.48 -4.65 5.14
C PHE A 39 -8.91 -4.55 6.56
N LEU A 40 -7.79 -3.84 6.74
CA LEU A 40 -7.16 -3.66 8.04
C LEU A 40 -8.10 -2.93 9.01
N SER A 41 -8.80 -1.88 8.58
CA SER A 41 -9.79 -1.20 9.44
C SER A 41 -10.80 -2.20 10.00
N GLN A 42 -11.37 -3.07 9.17
CA GLN A 42 -12.30 -4.11 9.61
C GLN A 42 -11.66 -5.11 10.57
N MET A 43 -10.43 -5.55 10.30
CA MET A 43 -9.71 -6.50 11.15
C MET A 43 -9.28 -5.89 12.49
N MET A 44 -9.13 -4.57 12.54
CA MET A 44 -8.72 -3.85 13.75
C MET A 44 -9.90 -3.53 14.67
N LYS A 45 -11.15 -3.54 14.18
CA LYS A 45 -12.36 -3.26 15.00
C LYS A 45 -12.41 -4.06 16.31
N PRO A 46 -12.18 -5.38 16.35
CA PRO A 46 -12.30 -6.16 17.59
C PRO A 46 -11.32 -5.71 18.68
N MET A 47 -10.14 -5.20 18.31
CA MET A 47 -9.17 -4.67 19.28
C MET A 47 -9.74 -3.49 20.06
N PHE A 48 -10.55 -2.65 19.41
CA PHE A 48 -11.14 -1.44 20.00
C PHE A 48 -12.56 -1.65 20.55
N GLU A 49 -13.23 -2.73 20.16
CA GLU A 49 -14.50 -3.18 20.75
C GLU A 49 -14.27 -3.91 22.08
N SER A 50 -13.13 -4.61 22.24
CA SER A 50 -12.80 -5.30 23.50
C SER A 50 -12.35 -4.38 24.63
N LEU A 51 -11.97 -3.13 24.32
CA LEU A 51 -11.62 -2.12 25.31
C LEU A 51 -12.90 -1.64 26.02
N SER A 52 -13.16 -2.20 27.21
CA SER A 52 -14.29 -1.84 28.06
C SER A 52 -14.30 -0.34 28.35
N THR A 53 -15.43 0.29 28.07
CA THR A 53 -15.73 1.70 28.33
C THR A 53 -16.06 2.00 29.80
N GLU A 54 -15.77 1.07 30.72
CA GLU A 54 -16.15 1.13 32.14
C GLU A 54 -15.20 2.00 32.98
N ALA A 55 -14.71 3.12 32.44
CA ALA A 55 -14.00 4.12 33.22
C ALA A 55 -14.95 5.28 33.54
N PRO A 56 -14.89 5.90 34.74
CA PRO A 56 -15.79 6.99 35.14
C PRO A 56 -15.71 8.25 34.26
N PHE A 57 -14.78 8.30 33.29
CA PHE A 57 -14.56 9.39 32.34
C PHE A 57 -14.44 8.94 30.87
N GLY A 58 -14.74 7.67 30.54
CA GLY A 58 -14.64 7.13 29.17
C GLY A 58 -15.95 6.51 28.70
N GLY A 59 -16.15 6.38 27.39
CA GLY A 59 -17.25 5.57 26.84
C GLY A 59 -18.51 6.28 26.35
N GLY A 60 -18.45 7.58 26.05
CA GLY A 60 -19.60 8.32 25.54
C GLY A 60 -19.87 8.10 24.05
N ALA A 61 -21.09 8.42 23.58
CA ALA A 61 -21.48 8.35 22.17
C ALA A 61 -20.57 9.18 21.24
N GLY A 62 -20.00 10.28 21.74
CA GLY A 62 -19.00 11.06 21.02
C GLY A 62 -17.72 10.26 20.76
N GLU A 63 -17.18 9.60 21.79
CA GLU A 63 -15.98 8.77 21.66
C GLU A 63 -16.19 7.60 20.69
N ALA A 64 -17.35 6.96 20.74
CA ALA A 64 -17.70 5.87 19.82
C ALA A 64 -17.66 6.31 18.35
N ALA A 65 -18.15 7.52 18.04
CA ALA A 65 -18.08 8.07 16.70
C ALA A 65 -16.64 8.35 16.23
N TRP A 66 -15.79 8.89 17.12
CA TRP A 66 -14.39 9.19 16.80
C TRP A 66 -13.48 7.96 16.77
N ARG A 67 -13.82 6.91 17.51
CA ARG A 67 -13.06 5.66 17.55
C ARG A 67 -12.98 5.00 16.18
N GLY A 68 -14.07 4.97 15.42
CA GLY A 68 -14.07 4.48 14.04
C GLY A 68 -13.07 5.23 13.15
N PHE A 69 -13.09 6.57 13.21
CA PHE A 69 -12.14 7.40 12.46
C PHE A 69 -10.67 7.15 12.87
N LEU A 70 -10.42 6.91 14.15
CA LEU A 70 -9.08 6.56 14.63
C LEU A 70 -8.63 5.19 14.10
N VAL A 71 -9.52 4.20 14.08
CA VAL A 71 -9.23 2.88 13.50
C VAL A 71 -8.90 3.00 12.02
N ASP A 72 -9.69 3.76 11.26
CA ASP A 72 -9.45 3.99 9.84
C ASP A 72 -8.10 4.68 9.59
N ALA A 73 -7.78 5.71 10.37
CA ALA A 73 -6.50 6.41 10.26
C ALA A 73 -5.32 5.49 10.59
N MET A 74 -5.46 4.64 11.61
CA MET A 74 -4.44 3.66 11.99
C MET A 74 -4.23 2.62 10.89
N ALA A 75 -5.30 2.11 10.30
CA ALA A 75 -5.23 1.18 9.18
C ALA A 75 -4.50 1.80 7.96
N GLN A 76 -4.86 3.03 7.59
CA GLN A 76 -4.19 3.76 6.50
C GLN A 76 -2.69 3.97 6.78
N GLN A 77 -2.33 4.34 8.01
CA GLN A 77 -0.94 4.54 8.39
C GLN A 77 -0.16 3.22 8.39
N THR A 78 -0.82 2.12 8.77
CA THR A 78 -0.23 0.77 8.73
C THR A 78 0.09 0.37 7.29
N VAL A 79 -0.82 0.59 6.34
CA VAL A 79 -0.56 0.36 4.91
C VAL A 79 0.60 1.21 4.41
N LYS A 80 0.62 2.51 4.72
CA LYS A 80 1.73 3.40 4.33
C LYS A 80 3.09 2.99 4.90
N ALA A 81 3.11 2.37 6.08
CA ALA A 81 4.32 1.88 6.71
C ALA A 81 4.81 0.52 6.15
N GLY A 82 4.05 -0.11 5.25
CA GLY A 82 4.40 -1.38 4.62
C GLY A 82 3.28 -2.41 4.61
N GLY A 83 2.21 -2.20 5.38
CA GLY A 83 1.03 -3.07 5.39
C GLY A 83 1.34 -4.52 5.82
N VAL A 84 0.47 -5.43 5.38
CA VAL A 84 0.61 -6.89 5.54
C VAL A 84 0.87 -7.60 4.21
N GLY A 85 1.01 -6.85 3.11
CA GLY A 85 1.31 -7.37 1.76
C GLY A 85 0.08 -7.71 0.93
N LEU A 86 -1.13 -7.38 1.40
CA LEU A 86 -2.36 -7.65 0.66
C LEU A 86 -2.48 -6.77 -0.58
N ALA A 87 -2.05 -5.50 -0.52
CA ALA A 87 -2.06 -4.59 -1.67
C ALA A 87 -1.25 -5.15 -2.85
N ASP A 88 -0.11 -5.79 -2.60
CA ASP A 88 0.70 -6.34 -3.70
C ASP A 88 -0.01 -7.53 -4.38
N SER A 89 -0.68 -8.37 -3.60
CA SER A 89 -1.48 -9.49 -4.13
C SER A 89 -2.66 -8.99 -4.97
N VAL A 90 -3.36 -7.96 -4.48
CA VAL A 90 -4.48 -7.33 -5.19
C VAL A 90 -4.00 -6.67 -6.47
N LEU A 91 -2.91 -5.91 -6.42
CA LEU A 91 -2.31 -5.26 -7.59
C LEU A 91 -1.93 -6.28 -8.66
N ALA A 92 -1.32 -7.42 -8.27
CA ALA A 92 -1.00 -8.48 -9.21
C ALA A 92 -2.24 -9.05 -9.91
N GLN A 93 -3.35 -9.21 -9.18
CA GLN A 93 -4.62 -9.63 -9.80
C GLN A 93 -5.19 -8.55 -10.73
N MET A 94 -5.13 -7.27 -10.34
CA MET A 94 -5.60 -6.16 -11.18
C MET A 94 -4.84 -6.10 -12.51
N ILE A 95 -3.52 -6.25 -12.48
CA ILE A 95 -2.68 -6.29 -13.69
C ILE A 95 -3.07 -7.49 -14.57
N LYS A 96 -3.21 -8.68 -13.98
CA LYS A 96 -3.63 -9.88 -14.71
C LYS A 96 -4.99 -9.69 -15.39
N MET A 97 -5.95 -9.07 -14.71
CA MET A 97 -7.27 -8.78 -15.28
C MET A 97 -7.19 -7.77 -16.43
N GLN A 98 -6.30 -6.77 -16.32
CA GLN A 98 -6.06 -5.81 -17.39
C GLN A 98 -5.47 -6.48 -18.64
N GLU A 99 -4.53 -7.41 -18.47
CA GLU A 99 -3.91 -8.17 -19.57
C GLU A 99 -4.89 -9.11 -20.27
N GLN A 100 -5.87 -9.66 -19.55
CA GLN A 100 -6.90 -10.55 -20.11
C GLN A 100 -8.01 -9.81 -20.86
N GLY A 101 -8.19 -8.51 -20.60
CA GLY A 101 -9.18 -7.66 -21.26
C GLY A 101 -8.65 -6.87 -22.46
N ALA A 102 -7.35 -6.98 -22.77
CA ALA A 102 -6.69 -6.40 -23.94
C ALA A 102 -6.48 -7.44 -25.04
#